data_AF-A0A146K9E7-F1
#
_entry.id   AF-A0A146K9E7-F1
#
_cell.length_a   1.000
_cell.length_b   1.000
_cell.length_c   1.000
_cell.angle_alpha   90.00
_cell.angle_beta   90.00
_cell.angle_gamma   90.00
#
_symmetry.space_group_name_H-M   'P 1'
#
loop_
_entity.id
_entity.type
_entity.pdbx_description
1 polymer ?
#
loop_
_entity_poly.entity_id
_entity_poly.type
_entity_poly.pdbx_seq_one_letter_code
_entity_poly.pdbx_strand_id
1 'polypeptide(L)'
;TGAHKVGSTYVMLSDMLTKGTFDPEKQQGLFPSTGNFCRGGAFNTCLLGCQNVAILPEEMSQERFDWLRRHNAEIHATPGSESNVKNVFDKAKQLVAER
;
A
#
# COMPACT_ATOMS: atom_id res chain seq x y z
N THR A 1 -6.76 -12.54 1.66
CA THR A 1 -7.07 -11.13 1.34
C THR A 1 -8.57 -10.83 1.38
N GLY A 2 -9.46 -11.70 0.89
CA GLY A 2 -10.92 -11.49 0.94
C GLY A 2 -11.40 -10.20 0.24
N ALA A 3 -10.53 -9.57 -0.55
CA ALA A 3 -10.72 -8.26 -1.14
C ALA A 3 -10.55 -8.36 -2.65
N HIS A 4 -11.60 -8.01 -3.41
CA HIS A 4 -11.56 -8.04 -4.88
C HIS A 4 -10.59 -7.04 -5.50
N LYS A 5 -10.05 -6.11 -4.70
CA LYS A 5 -9.06 -5.11 -5.13
C LYS A 5 -7.66 -5.70 -5.40
N VAL A 6 -7.39 -6.94 -5.01
CA VAL A 6 -6.11 -7.64 -5.30
C VAL A 6 -5.83 -7.72 -6.80
N GLY A 7 -6.86 -8.00 -7.61
CA GLY A 7 -6.73 -8.03 -9.06
C GLY A 7 -6.37 -6.67 -9.63
N SER A 8 -7.06 -5.62 -9.19
CA SER A 8 -6.78 -4.24 -9.64
C SER A 8 -5.36 -3.79 -9.30
N THR A 9 -4.87 -4.09 -8.10
CA THR A 9 -3.50 -3.76 -7.70
C THR A 9 -2.46 -4.60 -8.43
N TYR A 10 -2.80 -5.83 -8.84
CA TYR A 10 -1.91 -6.67 -9.65
C TYR A 10 -1.80 -6.14 -11.09
N VAL A 11 -2.90 -5.70 -11.70
CA VAL A 11 -2.90 -5.13 -13.05
C VAL A 11 -2.00 -3.89 -13.15
N MET A 12 -1.87 -3.10 -12.09
CA MET A 12 -0.89 -1.99 -12.08
C MET A 12 0.56 -2.45 -12.19
N LEU A 13 0.87 -3.66 -11.72
CA LEU A 13 2.20 -4.24 -11.73
C LEU A 13 2.44 -5.11 -12.98
N SER A 14 1.38 -5.58 -13.64
CA SER A 14 1.50 -6.60 -14.69
C SER A 14 2.36 -6.15 -15.87
N ASP A 15 2.33 -4.87 -16.24
CA ASP A 15 3.18 -4.35 -17.32
C ASP A 15 4.67 -4.45 -16.98
N MET A 16 5.06 -3.99 -15.78
CA MET A 16 6.45 -4.06 -15.31
C MET A 16 6.93 -5.51 -15.12
N LEU A 17 6.06 -6.37 -14.59
CA LEU A 17 6.36 -7.79 -14.39
C LEU A 17 6.55 -8.52 -15.72
N THR A 18 5.68 -8.29 -16.70
CA THR A 18 5.75 -8.97 -18.01
C THR A 18 6.90 -8.47 -18.87
N LYS A 19 7.30 -7.19 -18.74
CA LYS A 19 8.47 -6.62 -19.42
C LYS A 19 9.79 -6.90 -18.71
N GLY A 20 9.76 -7.49 -17.51
CA GLY A 20 10.96 -7.74 -16.70
C GLY A 20 11.63 -6.46 -16.18
N THR A 21 10.88 -5.36 -16.06
CA THR A 21 11.39 -4.07 -15.54
C THR A 21 11.10 -3.88 -14.05
N PHE A 22 10.40 -4.82 -13.43
CA PHE A 22 10.19 -4.82 -11.98
C PHE A 22 11.41 -5.35 -11.24
N ASP A 23 11.90 -4.60 -10.25
CA ASP A 23 13.03 -4.94 -9.40
C ASP A 23 12.63 -4.78 -7.92
N PRO A 24 12.40 -5.88 -7.18
CA PRO A 24 11.94 -5.81 -5.79
C PRO A 24 12.97 -5.25 -4.81
N GLU A 25 14.26 -5.18 -5.20
CA GLU A 25 15.31 -4.59 -4.37
C GLU A 25 15.40 -3.07 -4.54
N LYS A 26 15.00 -2.56 -5.73
CA LYS A 26 15.07 -1.12 -6.05
C LYS A 26 13.73 -0.41 -6.00
N GLN A 27 12.63 -1.14 -6.02
CA GLN A 27 11.28 -0.58 -6.03
C GLN A 27 10.55 -0.89 -4.72
N GLN A 28 9.63 -0.01 -4.34
CA GLN A 28 8.77 -0.16 -3.18
C GLN A 28 7.30 -0.04 -3.62
N GLY A 29 6.42 -0.82 -3.02
CA GLY A 29 4.98 -0.64 -3.16
C GLY A 29 4.49 0.50 -2.26
N LEU A 30 3.86 1.52 -2.83
CA LEU A 30 3.29 2.65 -2.09
C LEU A 30 1.77 2.70 -2.35
N PHE A 31 0.97 2.49 -1.30
CA PHE A 31 -0.49 2.40 -1.44
C PHE A 31 -1.23 3.41 -0.55
N PRO A 32 -1.38 4.67 -1.00
CA PRO A 32 -2.15 5.70 -0.30
C PRO A 32 -3.64 5.47 -0.50
N SER A 33 -4.21 4.61 0.34
CA SER A 33 -5.64 4.31 0.29
C SER A 33 -6.16 3.93 1.67
N THR A 34 -7.33 4.45 1.99
CA THR A 34 -8.05 4.19 3.22
C THR A 34 -8.65 2.78 3.26
N GLY A 35 -8.87 2.14 2.10
CA GLY A 35 -9.67 0.91 1.98
C GLY A 35 -8.95 -0.31 1.40
N ASN A 36 -9.71 -1.19 0.75
CA ASN A 36 -9.23 -2.49 0.26
C ASN A 36 -8.16 -2.42 -0.83
N PHE A 37 -7.98 -1.26 -1.46
CA PHE A 37 -6.89 -1.07 -2.42
C PHE A 37 -5.52 -1.13 -1.73
N CYS A 38 -5.39 -0.53 -0.54
CA CYS A 38 -4.18 -0.63 0.29
C CYS A 38 -3.86 -2.08 0.64
N ARG A 39 -4.86 -2.86 1.11
CA ARG A 39 -4.69 -4.28 1.43
C ARG A 39 -4.34 -5.13 0.21
N GLY A 40 -4.94 -4.85 -0.95
CA GLY A 40 -4.65 -5.56 -2.19
C GLY A 40 -3.22 -5.33 -2.67
N GLY A 41 -2.78 -4.08 -2.64
CA GLY A 41 -1.41 -3.69 -2.95
C GLY A 41 -0.40 -4.32 -2.00
N ALA A 42 -0.65 -4.16 -0.69
CA ALA A 42 0.16 -4.75 0.37
C ALA A 42 0.36 -6.25 0.22
N PHE A 43 -0.71 -6.97 -0.12
CA PHE A 43 -0.64 -8.40 -0.40
C PHE A 43 0.28 -8.72 -1.58
N ASN A 44 0.08 -8.07 -2.72
CA ASN A 44 0.89 -8.33 -3.92
C ASN A 44 2.36 -7.98 -3.70
N THR A 45 2.65 -6.84 -3.08
CA THR A 45 4.02 -6.40 -2.77
C THR A 45 4.71 -7.35 -1.80
N CYS A 46 3.98 -7.86 -0.79
CA CYS A 46 4.49 -8.91 0.11
C CYS A 46 4.82 -10.20 -0.65
N LEU A 47 3.99 -10.62 -1.61
CA LEU A 47 4.27 -11.81 -2.44
C LEU A 47 5.48 -11.62 -3.37
N LEU A 48 5.70 -10.39 -3.82
CA LEU A 48 6.83 -10.03 -4.69
C LEU A 48 8.13 -9.81 -3.92
N GLY A 49 8.14 -9.97 -2.59
CA GLY A 49 9.33 -9.75 -1.76
C GLY A 49 9.80 -8.29 -1.72
N CYS A 50 8.92 -7.36 -2.07
CA CYS A 50 9.21 -5.93 -2.18
C CYS A 50 8.79 -5.22 -0.88
N GLN A 51 9.45 -4.11 -0.53
CA GLN A 51 9.03 -3.31 0.62
C GLN A 51 7.67 -2.66 0.35
N ASN A 52 6.76 -2.75 1.33
CA ASN A 52 5.38 -2.31 1.21
C ASN A 52 5.09 -1.16 2.19
N VAL A 53 4.73 0.01 1.66
CA VAL A 53 4.38 1.20 2.43
C VAL A 53 2.88 1.43 2.35
N ALA A 54 2.22 1.33 3.50
CA ALA A 54 0.80 1.56 3.67
C ALA A 54 0.55 2.92 4.33
N ILE A 55 -0.25 3.78 3.70
CA ILE A 55 -0.66 5.07 4.26
C ILE A 55 -2.18 5.05 4.42
N LEU A 56 -2.65 5.18 5.66
CA LEU A 56 -4.07 5.13 5.99
C LEU A 56 -4.38 5.94 7.26
N PRO A 57 -5.63 6.36 7.46
CA PRO A 57 -6.01 7.15 8.63
C PRO A 57 -5.93 6.36 9.93
N GLU A 58 -5.66 7.05 11.04
CA GLU A 58 -5.51 6.44 12.37
C GLU A 58 -6.83 5.91 12.95
N GLU A 59 -7.98 6.46 12.54
CA GLU A 59 -9.30 5.98 12.97
C GLU A 59 -9.76 4.69 12.25
N MET A 60 -8.87 4.07 11.45
CA MET A 60 -9.14 2.77 10.86
C MET A 60 -9.14 1.65 11.91
N SER A 61 -9.82 0.54 11.61
CA SER A 61 -9.93 -0.55 12.56
C SER A 61 -8.58 -1.15 12.94
N GLN A 62 -8.42 -1.52 14.21
CA GLN A 62 -7.20 -2.19 14.69
C GLN A 62 -6.90 -3.47 13.88
N GLU A 63 -7.94 -4.23 13.51
CA GLU A 63 -7.81 -5.42 12.65
C GLU A 63 -7.09 -5.09 11.32
N ARG A 64 -7.34 -3.91 10.75
CA ARG A 64 -6.66 -3.45 9.52
C ARG A 64 -5.18 -3.23 9.76
N PHE A 65 -4.82 -2.55 10.84
CA PHE A 65 -3.42 -2.34 11.22
C PHE A 65 -2.71 -3.67 11.50
N ASP A 66 -3.33 -4.57 12.25
CA ASP A 66 -2.76 -5.88 12.56
C ASP A 66 -2.61 -6.77 11.32
N TRP A 67 -3.56 -6.68 10.39
CA TRP A 67 -3.44 -7.36 9.10
C TRP A 67 -2.26 -6.83 8.28
N LEU A 68 -2.09 -5.50 8.21
CA LEU A 68 -0.97 -4.87 7.50
C LEU A 68 0.39 -5.23 8.11
N ARG A 69 0.51 -5.21 9.45
CA ARG A 69 1.74 -5.63 10.16
C ARG A 69 2.11 -7.08 9.85
N ARG A 70 1.13 -8.00 9.82
CA ARG A 70 1.36 -9.41 9.47
C ARG A 70 1.85 -9.62 8.03
N HIS A 71 1.66 -8.64 7.15
CA HIS A 71 2.12 -8.67 5.75
C HIS A 71 3.30 -7.70 5.53
N ASN A 72 4.11 -7.48 6.57
CA ASN A 72 5.34 -6.68 6.53
C ASN A 72 5.16 -5.27 5.93
N ALA A 73 4.02 -4.63 6.19
CA ALA A 73 3.80 -3.25 5.79
C ALA A 73 4.49 -2.26 6.73
N GLU A 74 5.24 -1.31 6.17
CA GLU A 74 5.59 -0.05 6.83
C GLU A 74 4.34 0.85 6.87
N ILE A 75 3.83 1.15 8.07
CA ILE A 75 2.55 1.85 8.23
C ILE A 75 2.76 3.31 8.61
N HIS A 76 2.19 4.22 7.82
CA HIS A 76 2.08 5.65 8.11
C HIS A 76 0.63 6.01 8.40
N ALA A 77 0.31 6.21 9.68
CA ALA A 77 -1.01 6.64 10.12
C ALA A 77 -1.17 8.16 9.91
N THR A 78 -2.26 8.59 9.28
CA THR A 78 -2.60 10.02 9.10
C THR A 78 -3.78 10.43 9.99
N PRO A 79 -3.90 11.70 10.40
CA PRO A 79 -5.03 12.14 11.21
C PRO A 79 -6.39 11.98 10.50
N GLY A 80 -7.40 11.57 11.27
CA GLY A 80 -8.81 11.51 10.87
C GLY A 80 -9.29 10.12 10.40
N SER A 81 -10.37 10.13 9.62
CA SER A 81 -11.14 8.96 9.19
C SER A 81 -10.95 8.61 7.72
N GLU A 82 -11.71 7.62 7.22
CA GLU A 82 -11.74 7.22 5.81
C GLU A 82 -12.04 8.38 4.84
N SER A 83 -12.65 9.47 5.33
CA SER A 83 -12.94 10.67 4.54
C SER A 83 -11.76 11.64 4.41
N ASN A 84 -10.70 11.51 5.22
CA ASN A 84 -9.54 12.41 5.24
C ASN A 84 -8.49 12.06 4.18
N VAL A 85 -8.94 11.84 2.95
CA VAL A 85 -8.15 11.32 1.83
C VAL A 85 -7.00 12.26 1.43
N LYS A 86 -7.16 13.58 1.61
CA LYS A 86 -6.10 14.56 1.33
C LYS A 86 -4.84 14.28 2.15
N ASN A 87 -4.99 13.99 3.44
CA ASN A 87 -3.86 13.74 4.35
C ASN A 87 -3.07 12.51 3.92
N VAL A 88 -3.76 11.46 3.48
CA VAL A 88 -3.16 10.24 2.95
C VAL A 88 -2.32 10.53 1.70
N PHE A 89 -2.84 11.31 0.75
CA PHE A 89 -2.09 11.69 -0.45
C PHE A 89 -0.96 12.67 -0.18
N ASP A 90 -1.13 13.62 0.74
CA ASP A 90 -0.06 14.55 1.11
C ASP A 90 1.11 13.80 1.74
N LYS A 91 0.82 12.83 2.63
CA LYS A 91 1.86 11.97 3.21
C LYS A 91 2.56 11.12 2.15
N ALA A 92 1.83 10.63 1.15
CA ALA A 92 2.41 9.90 0.02
C ALA A 92 3.39 10.78 -0.77
N LYS A 93 3.00 12.02 -1.09
CA LYS A 93 3.86 12.99 -1.78
C LYS A 93 5.10 13.33 -0.96
N GLN A 94 4.95 13.49 0.35
CA GLN A 94 6.07 13.71 1.25
C GLN A 94 7.07 12.55 1.16
N LEU A 95 6.62 11.30 1.30
CA LEU A 95 7.52 10.13 1.27
C LEU A 95 8.23 9.97 -0.08
N VAL A 96 7.56 10.29 -1.19
CA VAL A 96 8.18 10.28 -2.53
C VAL A 96 9.23 11.38 -2.69
N ALA A 97 9.11 12.50 -1.98
CA ALA A 97 10.11 13.57 -2.04
C ALA A 97 11.34 13.27 -1.15
N GLU A 98 11.20 12.39 -0.16
CA GLU A 98 12.25 12.03 0.81
C GLU A 98 13.09 10.82 0.40
N ARG A 99 12.67 10.06 -0.61
CA ARG A 99 13.25 8.77 -1.04
C ARG A 99 13.57 8.80 -2.53
#